data_AF-A0A9X5AQB7-F1
#
_entry.id   AF-A0A9X5AQB7-F1
#
_cell.length_a   1.000
_cell.length_b   1.000
_cell.length_c   1.000
_cell.angle_alpha   90.00
_cell.angle_beta   90.00
_cell.angle_gamma   90.00
#
_symmetry.space_group_name_H-M   'P 1'
#
loop_
_entity.id
_entity.type
_entity.pdbx_description
1 polymer ?
#
loop_
_entity_poly.entity_id
_entity_poly.type
_entity_poly.pdbx_seq_one_letter_code
_entity_poly.pdbx_strand_id
1 'polypeptide(L)'
;MTISPDLASQILRYKSLVAAERVLLGLAELLPPGPPQRAEWLRIRSNLAFRKLQRDLVLYFDAEQKAGFKEDQPRWPKGNGEISGRWSGGAGTDASAAEGASGSPGSAPRGHHFVHRSLYEKLSLRPDTRKVFETAVTGPLRAGPHGWSKEHYTYNRAVEESFERYLRDNRIRIEDMTPDEARKFIDATKRSTDPRIRAVNMRIYMREIMYWLRRVPRGNE
;
A
#
# COMPACT_ATOMS: atom_id res chain seq x y z
N MET A 1 0.84 23.12 -17.87
CA MET A 1 0.53 22.61 -16.52
C MET A 1 -0.91 22.13 -16.52
N THR A 2 -1.16 20.82 -16.44
CA THR A 2 -2.51 20.26 -16.32
C THR A 2 -2.99 20.44 -14.88
N ILE A 3 -4.06 21.21 -14.68
CA ILE A 3 -4.70 21.39 -13.37
C ILE A 3 -5.23 20.01 -12.95
N SER A 4 -4.67 19.46 -11.87
CA SER A 4 -5.22 18.24 -11.26
C SER A 4 -6.64 18.55 -10.79
N PRO A 5 -7.66 17.76 -11.19
CA PRO A 5 -9.03 18.03 -10.80
C PRO A 5 -9.17 17.97 -9.27
N ASP A 6 -9.86 18.95 -8.70
CA ASP A 6 -10.21 18.98 -7.27
C ASP A 6 -10.94 17.70 -6.85
N LEU A 7 -10.67 17.21 -5.62
CA LEU A 7 -11.16 15.92 -5.14
C LEU A 7 -12.69 15.85 -5.11
N ALA A 8 -13.39 16.97 -4.84
CA ALA A 8 -14.85 16.99 -4.88
C ALA A 8 -15.38 16.72 -6.30
N SER A 9 -14.72 17.28 -7.32
CA SER A 9 -15.04 17.03 -8.72
C SER A 9 -14.77 15.57 -9.11
N GLN A 10 -13.69 14.98 -8.60
CA GLN A 10 -13.38 13.56 -8.81
C GLN A 10 -14.41 12.64 -8.15
N ILE A 11 -14.85 12.95 -6.93
CA ILE A 11 -15.90 12.21 -6.22
C ILE A 11 -17.19 12.22 -7.04
N LEU A 12 -17.64 13.40 -7.50
CA LEU A 12 -18.86 13.53 -8.29
C LEU A 12 -18.77 12.76 -9.61
N ARG A 13 -17.61 12.83 -10.29
CA ARG A 13 -17.34 12.08 -11.51
C ARG A 13 -17.45 10.57 -11.27
N TYR A 14 -16.82 10.03 -10.24
CA TYR A 14 -16.87 8.59 -9.97
C TYR A 14 -18.24 8.13 -9.48
N LYS A 15 -18.99 8.94 -8.73
CA LYS A 15 -20.39 8.65 -8.40
C LYS A 15 -21.24 8.53 -9.67
N SER A 16 -21.08 9.46 -10.61
CA SER A 16 -21.81 9.47 -11.89
C SER A 16 -21.46 8.24 -12.74
N LEU A 17 -20.17 7.87 -12.81
CA LEU A 17 -19.74 6.66 -13.53
C LEU A 17 -20.29 5.37 -12.90
N VAL A 18 -20.31 5.27 -11.56
CA VAL A 18 -20.93 4.14 -10.87
C VAL A 18 -22.43 4.04 -11.18
N ALA A 19 -23.14 5.18 -11.22
CA ALA A 19 -24.55 5.22 -11.58
C ALA A 19 -24.79 4.77 -13.04
N ALA A 20 -24.00 5.27 -13.98
CA ALA A 20 -24.09 4.88 -15.39
C ALA A 20 -23.86 3.37 -15.59
N GLU A 21 -22.81 2.80 -14.96
CA GLU A 21 -22.52 1.36 -15.05
C GLU A 21 -23.62 0.49 -14.41
N ARG A 22 -24.31 1.00 -13.37
CA ARG A 22 -25.50 0.32 -12.80
C ARG A 22 -26.66 0.28 -13.78
N VAL A 23 -26.93 1.36 -14.50
CA VAL A 23 -27.97 1.42 -15.53
C VAL A 23 -27.64 0.45 -16.66
N LEU A 24 -26.41 0.46 -17.16
CA LEU A 24 -25.95 -0.49 -18.19
C LEU A 24 -26.10 -1.94 -17.73
N LEU A 25 -25.77 -2.24 -16.48
CA LEU A 25 -25.95 -3.58 -15.92
C LEU A 25 -27.43 -3.98 -15.89
N GLY A 26 -28.31 -3.10 -15.42
CA GLY A 26 -29.75 -3.36 -15.39
C GLY A 26 -30.34 -3.59 -16.78
N LEU A 27 -29.93 -2.79 -17.78
CA LEU A 27 -30.35 -2.99 -19.18
C LEU A 27 -29.82 -4.31 -19.74
N ALA A 28 -28.57 -4.67 -19.45
CA ALA A 28 -27.99 -5.94 -19.89
C ALA A 28 -28.71 -7.17 -19.29
N GLU A 29 -29.22 -7.04 -18.07
CA GLU A 29 -29.98 -8.10 -17.38
C GLU A 29 -31.40 -8.31 -17.95
N LEU A 30 -31.94 -7.36 -18.72
CA LEU A 30 -33.22 -7.50 -19.42
C LEU A 30 -33.13 -8.31 -20.72
N LEU A 31 -31.92 -8.56 -21.23
CA LEU A 31 -31.71 -9.28 -22.48
C LEU A 31 -31.35 -10.76 -22.19
N PRO A 32 -31.89 -11.73 -22.96
CA PRO A 32 -31.56 -13.14 -22.77
C PRO A 32 -30.06 -13.38 -23.03
N PRO A 33 -29.35 -14.12 -22.16
CA PRO A 33 -27.90 -14.19 -22.18
C PRO A 33 -27.39 -15.19 -23.22
N GLY A 34 -27.25 -14.74 -24.47
CA GLY A 34 -26.41 -15.41 -25.45
C GLY A 34 -24.91 -15.32 -25.10
N PRO A 35 -24.04 -16.14 -25.71
CA PRO A 35 -22.59 -16.14 -25.43
C PRO A 35 -21.91 -14.75 -25.55
N PRO A 36 -22.16 -13.93 -26.59
CA PRO A 36 -21.54 -12.60 -26.66
C PRO A 36 -22.09 -11.63 -25.60
N GLN A 37 -23.35 -11.77 -25.21
CA GLN A 37 -23.97 -10.99 -24.12
C GLN A 37 -23.34 -11.31 -22.76
N ARG A 38 -22.89 -12.55 -22.53
CA ARG A 38 -22.19 -12.93 -21.29
C ARG A 38 -20.85 -12.23 -21.12
N ALA A 39 -20.07 -12.10 -22.20
CA ALA A 39 -18.79 -11.40 -22.17
C ALA A 39 -19.00 -9.90 -21.86
N GLU A 40 -20.01 -9.30 -22.48
CA GLU A 40 -20.36 -7.91 -22.25
C GLU A 40 -20.87 -7.66 -20.82
N TRP A 41 -21.68 -8.58 -20.29
CA TRP A 41 -22.13 -8.54 -18.91
C TRP A 41 -20.99 -8.61 -17.90
N LEU A 42 -20.01 -9.51 -18.13
CA LEU A 42 -18.80 -9.59 -17.31
C LEU A 42 -17.99 -8.30 -17.39
N ARG A 43 -17.84 -7.71 -18.58
CA ARG A 43 -17.16 -6.43 -18.78
C ARG A 43 -17.82 -5.31 -17.98
N ILE A 44 -19.15 -5.17 -18.06
CA ILE A 44 -19.92 -4.16 -17.31
C ILE A 44 -19.78 -4.38 -15.80
N ARG A 45 -19.87 -5.63 -15.32
CA ARG A 45 -19.66 -5.97 -13.90
C ARG A 45 -18.25 -5.62 -13.42
N SER A 46 -17.23 -5.94 -14.21
CA SER A 46 -15.85 -5.58 -13.91
C SER A 46 -15.64 -4.07 -13.87
N ASN A 47 -16.21 -3.33 -14.84
CA ASN A 47 -16.18 -1.87 -14.86
C ASN A 47 -16.86 -1.28 -13.62
N LEU A 48 -18.07 -1.74 -13.29
CA LEU A 48 -18.78 -1.28 -12.11
C LEU A 48 -17.97 -1.50 -10.83
N ALA A 49 -17.34 -2.66 -10.66
CA ALA A 49 -16.46 -2.95 -9.54
C ALA A 49 -15.25 -2.00 -9.50
N PHE A 50 -14.61 -1.77 -10.64
CA PHE A 50 -13.48 -0.86 -10.75
C PHE A 50 -13.87 0.60 -10.44
N ARG A 51 -15.01 1.08 -10.94
CA ARG A 51 -15.51 2.44 -10.65
C ARG A 51 -15.83 2.63 -9.17
N LYS A 52 -16.39 1.61 -8.51
CA LYS A 52 -16.60 1.63 -7.05
C LYS A 52 -15.28 1.75 -6.30
N LEU A 53 -14.27 0.96 -6.68
CA LEU A 53 -12.92 1.07 -6.11
C LEU A 53 -12.34 2.48 -6.29
N GLN A 54 -12.41 3.05 -7.50
CA GLN A 54 -11.92 4.40 -7.76
C GLN A 54 -12.63 5.44 -6.89
N ARG A 55 -13.96 5.37 -6.80
CA ARG A 55 -14.77 6.24 -5.94
C ARG A 55 -14.32 6.14 -4.48
N ASP A 56 -14.22 4.93 -3.96
CA ASP A 56 -13.92 4.69 -2.55
C ASP A 56 -12.49 5.14 -2.20
N LEU A 57 -11.54 5.01 -3.13
CA LEU A 57 -10.19 5.53 -2.98
C LEU A 57 -10.15 7.07 -2.92
N VAL A 58 -10.91 7.76 -3.77
CA VAL A 58 -10.98 9.23 -3.72
C VAL A 58 -11.67 9.71 -2.44
N LEU A 59 -12.73 9.03 -2.00
CA LEU A 59 -13.38 9.33 -0.72
C LEU A 59 -12.43 9.14 0.47
N TYR A 60 -11.57 8.12 0.43
CA TYR A 60 -10.53 7.92 1.43
C TYR A 60 -9.55 9.10 1.47
N PHE A 61 -9.04 9.54 0.31
CA PHE A 61 -8.13 10.68 0.25
C PHE A 61 -8.79 12.01 0.70
N ASP A 62 -10.05 12.25 0.32
CA ASP A 62 -10.81 13.41 0.80
C ASP A 62 -11.01 13.38 2.32
N ALA A 63 -11.25 12.21 2.91
CA ALA A 63 -11.36 12.05 4.35
C ALA A 63 -10.04 12.34 5.09
N GLU A 64 -8.91 11.86 4.56
CA GLU A 64 -7.59 12.17 5.11
C GLU A 64 -7.29 13.68 5.01
N GLN A 65 -7.60 14.34 3.88
CA GLN A 65 -7.39 15.78 3.73
C GLN A 65 -8.27 16.60 4.68
N LYS A 66 -9.56 16.26 4.82
CA LYS A 66 -10.49 16.93 5.76
C LYS A 66 -10.08 16.77 7.21
N ALA A 67 -9.43 15.66 7.56
CA ALA A 67 -8.86 15.45 8.88
C ALA A 67 -7.59 16.29 9.15
N GLY A 68 -7.19 17.16 8.21
CA GLY A 68 -5.98 17.99 8.34
C GLY A 68 -4.69 17.18 8.28
N PHE A 69 -4.72 16.00 7.65
CA PHE A 69 -3.56 15.12 7.55
C PHE A 69 -2.45 15.78 6.72
N LYS A 70 -1.27 15.98 7.32
CA LYS A 70 -0.04 16.29 6.58
C LYS A 70 0.86 15.05 6.55
N GLU A 71 1.41 14.76 5.38
CA GLU A 71 2.23 13.56 5.12
C GLU A 71 3.54 13.53 5.91
N ASP A 72 4.03 14.69 6.34
CA ASP A 72 5.25 14.89 7.11
C ASP A 72 5.03 14.97 8.64
N GLN A 73 3.79 14.94 9.11
CA GLN A 73 3.53 15.11 10.54
C GLN A 73 3.90 13.84 11.32
N PRO A 74 4.80 13.96 12.32
CA PRO A 74 5.16 12.83 13.16
C PRO A 74 3.94 12.38 13.99
N ARG A 75 3.69 11.07 14.00
CA ARG A 75 2.58 10.45 14.74
C ARG A 75 3.11 9.33 15.61
N TRP A 76 2.56 9.21 16.81
CA TRP A 76 2.79 8.02 17.62
C TRP A 76 2.15 6.79 16.94
N PRO A 77 2.91 5.70 16.75
CA PRO A 77 2.39 4.49 16.13
C PRO A 77 1.12 3.97 16.82
N LYS A 78 0.18 3.44 16.04
CA LYS A 78 -1.03 2.80 16.58
C LYS A 78 -0.61 1.54 17.36
N GLY A 79 -0.73 1.59 18.69
CA GLY A 79 -0.28 0.52 19.59
C GLY A 79 0.44 1.01 20.86
N ASN A 80 0.81 2.29 20.95
CA ASN A 80 1.45 2.87 22.14
C ASN A 80 0.46 3.22 23.28
N GLY A 81 -0.49 2.34 23.59
CA GLY A 81 -1.42 2.56 24.71
C GLY A 81 -2.25 3.85 24.60
N GLU A 82 -2.41 4.58 25.71
CA GLU A 82 -3.28 5.77 25.86
C GLU A 82 -2.92 6.97 24.95
N ILE A 83 -1.71 6.95 24.39
CA ILE A 83 -1.19 7.98 23.47
C ILE A 83 -1.27 7.55 21.99
N SER A 84 -1.84 6.38 21.69
CA SER A 84 -2.02 5.92 20.32
C SER A 84 -2.97 6.84 19.55
N GLY A 85 -2.52 7.31 18.38
CA GLY A 85 -3.27 8.29 17.58
C GLY A 85 -3.18 9.73 18.08
N ARG A 86 -2.43 10.02 19.14
CA ARG A 86 -2.17 11.39 19.60
C ARG A 86 -1.02 12.02 18.81
N TRP A 87 -1.07 13.34 18.74
CA TRP A 87 -0.07 14.20 18.11
C TRP A 87 1.23 14.14 18.92
N SER A 88 2.38 13.93 18.28
CA SER A 88 3.68 14.11 18.93
C SER A 88 4.09 15.57 18.85
N GLY A 89 3.61 16.37 19.80
CA GLY A 89 3.85 17.81 19.89
C GLY A 89 2.73 18.44 20.72
N GLY A 90 2.99 18.62 22.01
CA GLY A 90 1.97 18.89 23.03
C GLY A 90 1.24 20.23 22.91
N ALA A 91 -0.06 20.16 23.18
CA ALA A 91 -0.80 21.20 23.88
C ALA A 91 -1.79 20.46 24.81
N GLY A 92 -1.54 20.51 26.13
CA GLY A 92 -2.34 19.82 27.14
C GLY A 92 -1.53 18.80 27.94
N THR A 93 -0.50 19.27 28.64
CA THR A 93 0.05 18.58 29.81
C THR A 93 -0.94 18.70 30.95
N ASP A 94 -1.30 17.59 31.58
CA ASP A 94 -1.40 17.54 33.05
C ASP A 94 -0.80 16.22 33.53
N ALA A 95 0.04 16.38 34.55
CA ALA A 95 0.98 15.41 35.04
C ALA A 95 0.32 14.32 35.90
N SER A 96 0.86 13.10 35.82
CA SER A 96 1.16 12.26 36.99
C SER A 96 2.10 11.13 36.57
N ALA A 97 3.25 11.08 37.25
CA ALA A 97 4.29 10.08 37.08
C ALA A 97 3.95 8.76 37.79
N ALA A 98 4.35 7.64 37.20
CA ALA A 98 4.87 6.47 37.93
C ALA A 98 5.59 5.51 36.96
N GLU A 99 6.92 5.53 37.07
CA GLU A 99 7.86 4.40 37.10
C GLU A 99 7.56 3.08 36.36
N GLY A 100 8.57 2.66 35.60
CA GLY A 100 9.04 1.27 35.66
C GLY A 100 8.44 0.29 34.65
N ALA A 101 8.98 0.27 33.43
CA ALA A 101 9.07 -0.97 32.65
C ALA A 101 10.18 -0.86 31.59
N SER A 102 11.35 -1.45 31.90
CA SER A 102 12.33 -1.85 30.90
C SER A 102 11.77 -3.01 30.07
N GLY A 103 10.83 -2.71 29.17
CA GLY A 103 10.39 -3.64 28.15
C GLY A 103 11.14 -3.34 26.86
N SER A 104 11.93 -4.29 26.35
CA SER A 104 12.36 -4.26 24.95
C SER A 104 11.13 -3.99 24.08
N PRO A 105 11.12 -2.97 23.20
CA PRO A 105 9.93 -2.62 22.45
C PRO A 105 9.55 -3.80 21.57
N GLY A 106 8.45 -4.45 21.95
CA GLY A 106 7.90 -5.62 21.29
C GLY A 106 7.81 -5.36 19.79
N SER A 107 8.36 -6.29 19.02
CA SER A 107 8.37 -6.30 17.56
C SER A 107 6.95 -6.14 17.02
N ALA A 108 6.51 -4.90 16.81
CA ALA A 108 5.30 -4.61 16.06
C ALA A 108 5.33 -5.42 14.75
N PRO A 109 4.21 -6.00 14.29
CA PRO A 109 4.19 -6.84 13.10
C PRO A 109 4.78 -6.05 11.93
N ARG A 110 6.03 -6.38 11.59
CA ARG A 110 6.74 -5.78 10.47
C ARG A 110 6.00 -6.21 9.21
N GLY A 111 5.69 -5.26 8.35
CA GLY A 111 5.01 -5.53 7.08
C GLY A 111 5.81 -6.45 6.15
N HIS A 112 5.40 -6.52 4.90
CA HIS A 112 6.24 -7.17 3.89
C HIS A 112 7.44 -6.28 3.57
N HIS A 113 8.65 -6.84 3.68
CA HIS A 113 9.84 -6.20 3.14
C HIS A 113 9.81 -6.19 1.61
N PHE A 114 10.02 -5.03 1.00
CA PHE A 114 10.15 -4.94 -0.46
C PHE A 114 11.42 -5.64 -0.95
N VAL A 115 12.50 -5.56 -0.18
CA VAL A 115 13.74 -6.31 -0.41
C VAL A 115 13.90 -7.31 0.70
N HIS A 116 13.90 -8.60 0.39
CA HIS A 116 13.86 -9.64 1.42
C HIS A 116 15.14 -9.63 2.28
N ARG A 117 14.96 -9.90 3.58
CA ARG A 117 16.01 -9.82 4.58
C ARG A 117 17.24 -10.67 4.28
N SER A 118 17.03 -11.89 3.78
CA SER A 118 18.13 -12.78 3.42
C SER A 118 19.00 -12.29 2.25
N LEU A 119 18.54 -11.32 1.44
CA LEU A 119 19.39 -10.70 0.42
C LEU A 119 20.37 -9.74 1.04
N TYR A 120 19.92 -8.76 1.82
CA TYR A 120 20.80 -7.69 2.29
C TYR A 120 21.63 -8.07 3.53
N GLU A 121 21.21 -9.10 4.28
CA GLU A 121 21.98 -9.54 5.45
C GLU A 121 23.36 -10.10 5.08
N LYS A 122 23.45 -10.82 3.96
CA LYS A 122 24.69 -11.42 3.44
C LYS A 122 25.64 -10.42 2.75
N LEU A 123 25.22 -9.17 2.57
CA LEU A 123 25.98 -8.16 1.83
C LEU A 123 26.81 -7.29 2.78
N SER A 124 28.01 -6.91 2.33
CA SER A 124 28.91 -5.98 3.04
C SER A 124 28.47 -4.52 2.93
N LEU A 125 27.19 -4.25 3.22
CA LEU A 125 26.61 -2.91 3.20
C LEU A 125 27.07 -2.08 4.40
N ARG A 126 27.28 -0.77 4.17
CA ARG A 126 27.44 0.21 5.24
C ARG A 126 26.20 0.24 6.16
N PRO A 127 26.36 0.50 7.47
CA PRO A 127 25.24 0.44 8.43
C PRO A 127 24.05 1.35 8.09
N ASP A 128 24.33 2.56 7.60
CA ASP A 128 23.33 3.54 7.17
C ASP A 128 22.51 3.04 5.97
N THR A 129 23.17 2.42 5.00
CA THR A 129 22.55 1.85 3.79
C THR A 129 21.74 0.60 4.13
N ARG A 130 22.27 -0.28 5.01
CA ARG A 130 21.53 -1.45 5.52
C ARG A 130 20.21 -1.04 6.19
N LYS A 131 20.21 0.04 6.99
CA LYS A 131 19.01 0.56 7.66
C LYS A 131 17.91 0.96 6.67
N VAL A 132 18.26 1.41 5.46
CA VAL A 132 17.27 1.71 4.40
C VAL A 132 16.50 0.44 4.00
N PHE A 133 17.19 -0.69 3.80
CA PHE A 133 16.52 -1.96 3.45
C PHE A 133 15.71 -2.54 4.61
N GLU A 134 16.21 -2.43 5.84
CA GLU A 134 15.51 -2.90 7.04
C GLU A 134 14.19 -2.15 7.29
N THR A 135 14.14 -0.87 6.93
CA THR A 135 12.94 -0.03 7.11
C THR A 135 12.01 -0.02 5.89
N ALA A 136 12.45 -0.59 4.76
CA ALA A 136 11.69 -0.69 3.52
C ALA A 136 10.62 -1.80 3.57
N VAL A 137 9.60 -1.57 4.40
CA VAL A 137 8.45 -2.45 4.57
C VAL A 137 7.14 -1.76 4.18
N THR A 138 6.10 -2.53 3.90
CA THR A 138 4.73 -2.03 3.62
C THR A 138 4.04 -1.38 4.83
N GLY A 139 4.65 -1.41 6.02
CA GLY A 139 3.97 -1.14 7.29
C GLY A 139 3.06 -2.31 7.73
N PRO A 140 2.40 -2.20 8.91
CA PRO A 140 1.60 -3.29 9.45
C PRO A 140 0.46 -3.71 8.51
N LEU A 141 0.45 -4.97 8.08
CA LEU A 141 -0.59 -5.52 7.21
C LEU A 141 -1.83 -5.89 8.04
N ARG A 142 -2.95 -5.20 7.79
CA ARG A 142 -4.20 -5.38 8.54
C ARG A 142 -5.02 -6.55 8.04
N ALA A 143 -4.86 -6.93 6.77
CA ALA A 143 -5.48 -8.12 6.19
C ALA A 143 -4.84 -9.44 6.68
N GLY A 144 -3.90 -9.37 7.63
CA GLY A 144 -3.13 -10.47 8.15
C GLY A 144 -1.83 -10.71 7.36
N PRO A 145 -0.93 -11.58 7.87
CA PRO A 145 0.31 -11.90 7.18
C PRO A 145 0.03 -12.49 5.80
N HIS A 146 0.99 -12.38 4.89
CA HIS A 146 1.04 -13.15 3.66
C HIS A 146 2.00 -14.33 3.88
N GLY A 147 1.51 -15.54 3.65
CA GLY A 147 2.24 -16.75 4.02
C GLY A 147 3.51 -16.98 3.19
N TRP A 148 4.45 -17.72 3.77
CA TRP A 148 5.59 -18.31 3.07
C TRP A 148 5.07 -19.32 2.04
N SER A 149 5.18 -18.98 0.76
CA SER A 149 4.62 -19.73 -0.35
C SER A 149 5.63 -19.87 -1.49
N LYS A 150 5.34 -20.74 -2.46
CA LYS A 150 6.14 -20.89 -3.70
C LYS A 150 6.28 -19.55 -4.44
N GLU A 151 5.28 -18.68 -4.33
CA GLU A 151 5.31 -17.32 -4.87
C GLU A 151 6.32 -16.42 -4.16
N HIS A 152 6.55 -16.59 -2.85
CA HIS A 152 7.60 -15.87 -2.14
C HIS A 152 9.00 -16.27 -2.57
N TYR A 153 9.23 -17.56 -2.84
CA TYR A 153 10.49 -18.00 -3.42
C TYR A 153 10.71 -17.35 -4.81
N THR A 154 9.67 -17.33 -5.64
CA THR A 154 9.73 -16.73 -6.97
C THR A 154 9.96 -15.22 -6.92
N TYR A 155 9.32 -14.55 -5.97
CA TYR A 155 9.51 -13.12 -5.68
C TYR A 155 10.95 -12.83 -5.25
N ASN A 156 11.46 -13.56 -4.25
CA ASN A 156 12.81 -13.37 -3.72
C ASN A 156 13.83 -13.50 -4.84
N ARG A 157 13.77 -14.59 -5.61
CA ARG A 157 14.68 -14.79 -6.76
C ARG A 157 14.60 -13.64 -7.77
N ALA A 158 13.41 -13.16 -8.10
CA ALA A 158 13.25 -12.03 -9.01
C ALA A 158 13.83 -10.72 -8.45
N VAL A 159 13.69 -10.48 -7.15
CA VAL A 159 14.28 -9.32 -6.47
C VAL A 159 15.81 -9.42 -6.45
N GLU A 160 16.39 -10.60 -6.19
CA GLU A 160 17.85 -10.82 -6.28
C GLU A 160 18.37 -10.53 -7.70
N GLU A 161 17.75 -11.11 -8.73
CA GLU A 161 18.10 -10.85 -10.13
C GLU A 161 18.00 -9.35 -10.50
N SER A 162 16.95 -8.68 -10.01
CA SER A 162 16.75 -7.24 -10.23
C SER A 162 17.82 -6.41 -9.51
N PHE A 163 18.24 -6.83 -8.32
CA PHE A 163 19.27 -6.16 -7.54
C PHE A 163 20.65 -6.27 -8.19
N GLU A 164 21.04 -7.47 -8.61
CA GLU A 164 22.29 -7.71 -9.33
C GLU A 164 22.37 -6.89 -10.63
N ARG A 165 21.25 -6.82 -11.36
CA ARG A 165 21.14 -5.96 -12.55
C ARG A 165 21.30 -4.49 -12.19
N TYR A 166 20.61 -4.01 -11.15
CA TYR A 166 20.71 -2.62 -10.70
C TYR A 166 22.15 -2.24 -10.33
N LEU A 167 22.88 -3.08 -9.59
CA LEU A 167 24.27 -2.84 -9.24
C LEU A 167 25.15 -2.72 -10.50
N ARG A 168 25.00 -3.65 -11.44
CA ARG A 168 25.77 -3.67 -12.69
C ARG A 168 25.48 -2.46 -13.57
N ASP A 169 24.21 -2.13 -13.79
CA ASP A 169 23.79 -1.05 -14.70
C ASP A 169 24.23 0.33 -14.18
N ASN A 170 24.30 0.49 -12.85
CA ASN A 170 24.73 1.73 -12.21
C ASN A 170 26.22 1.73 -11.79
N ARG A 171 26.95 0.64 -12.07
CA ARG A 171 28.37 0.46 -11.68
C ARG A 171 28.61 0.65 -10.18
N ILE A 172 27.67 0.18 -9.35
CA ILE A 172 27.72 0.28 -7.90
C ILE A 172 28.45 -0.95 -7.34
N ARG A 173 29.52 -0.72 -6.59
CA ARG A 173 30.11 -1.74 -5.71
C ARG A 173 29.28 -1.83 -4.43
N ILE A 174 29.03 -3.04 -3.94
CA ILE A 174 28.09 -3.20 -2.81
C ILE A 174 28.58 -2.54 -1.54
N GLU A 175 29.89 -2.52 -1.32
CA GLU A 175 30.53 -1.83 -0.18
C GLU A 175 30.36 -0.30 -0.24
N ASP A 176 30.25 0.24 -1.45
CA ASP A 176 30.19 1.67 -1.73
C ASP A 176 28.75 2.18 -1.95
N MET A 177 27.76 1.28 -1.94
CA MET A 177 26.36 1.65 -2.13
C MET A 177 25.93 2.68 -1.08
N THR A 178 25.37 3.79 -1.56
CA THR A 178 24.86 4.87 -0.72
C THR A 178 23.42 4.62 -0.28
N PRO A 179 22.95 5.27 0.81
CA PRO A 179 21.55 5.19 1.22
C PRO A 179 20.57 5.61 0.13
N ASP A 180 20.92 6.62 -0.69
CA ASP A 180 20.06 7.11 -1.77
C ASP A 180 19.95 6.12 -2.93
N GLU A 181 21.04 5.41 -3.26
CA GLU A 181 21.01 4.34 -4.24
C GLU A 181 20.17 3.15 -3.76
N ALA A 182 20.22 2.83 -2.47
CA ALA A 182 19.33 1.82 -1.88
C ALA A 182 17.85 2.24 -1.98
N ARG A 183 17.52 3.52 -1.68
CA ARG A 183 16.16 4.05 -1.84
C ARG A 183 15.67 3.96 -3.29
N LYS A 184 16.52 4.32 -4.26
CA LYS A 184 16.22 4.20 -5.69
C LYS A 184 15.91 2.75 -6.07
N PHE A 185 16.67 1.78 -5.57
CA PHE A 185 16.40 0.35 -5.83
C PHE A 185 15.06 -0.11 -5.22
N ILE A 186 14.78 0.29 -3.97
CA ILE A 186 13.50 -0.03 -3.31
C ILE A 186 12.33 0.52 -4.12
N ASP A 187 12.45 1.75 -4.60
CA ASP A 187 11.42 2.39 -5.40
C ASP A 187 11.25 1.73 -6.78
N ALA A 188 12.34 1.28 -7.40
CA ALA A 188 12.28 0.45 -8.60
C ALA A 188 11.58 -0.89 -8.33
N THR A 189 11.83 -1.52 -7.17
CA THR A 189 11.17 -2.77 -6.76
C THR A 189 9.66 -2.59 -6.56
N LYS A 190 9.24 -1.52 -5.87
CA LYS A 190 7.82 -1.17 -5.68
C LYS A 190 7.10 -1.00 -7.02
N ARG A 191 7.77 -0.38 -7.99
CA ARG A 191 7.24 -0.06 -9.33
C ARG A 191 7.63 -1.09 -10.41
N SER A 192 8.14 -2.25 -10.01
CA SER A 192 8.68 -3.23 -10.95
C SER A 192 7.61 -3.70 -11.95
N THR A 193 8.02 -3.81 -13.22
CA THR A 193 7.22 -4.38 -14.30
C THR A 193 7.40 -5.89 -14.42
N ASP A 194 8.37 -6.49 -13.71
CA ASP A 194 8.55 -7.94 -13.66
C ASP A 194 7.28 -8.58 -13.07
N PRO A 195 6.61 -9.49 -13.79
CA PRO A 195 5.35 -10.08 -13.32
C PRO A 195 5.51 -10.83 -12.00
N ARG A 196 6.69 -11.38 -11.69
CA ARG A 196 6.98 -12.11 -10.45
C ARG A 196 6.98 -11.18 -9.23
N ILE A 197 7.53 -9.98 -9.38
CA ILE A 197 7.56 -8.95 -8.32
C ILE A 197 6.20 -8.25 -8.25
N ARG A 198 5.72 -7.77 -9.40
CA ARG A 198 4.47 -7.01 -9.52
C ARG A 198 3.26 -7.77 -8.98
N ALA A 199 3.13 -9.06 -9.29
CA ALA A 199 1.98 -9.85 -8.85
C ALA A 199 1.88 -9.93 -7.33
N VAL A 200 3.01 -10.10 -6.64
CA VAL A 200 3.05 -10.16 -5.16
C VAL A 200 2.75 -8.80 -4.55
N ASN A 201 3.40 -7.73 -5.03
CA ASN A 201 3.14 -6.37 -4.55
C ASN A 201 1.66 -6.00 -4.73
N MET A 202 1.09 -6.25 -5.92
CA MET A 202 -0.32 -5.98 -6.18
C MET A 202 -1.25 -6.83 -5.31
N ARG A 203 -0.92 -8.09 -5.05
CA ARG A 203 -1.72 -8.96 -4.16
C ARG A 203 -1.75 -8.40 -2.73
N ILE A 204 -0.63 -7.93 -2.22
CA ILE A 204 -0.53 -7.32 -0.88
C ILE A 204 -1.35 -6.02 -0.85
N TYR A 205 -1.14 -5.12 -1.82
CA TYR A 205 -1.91 -3.86 -1.89
C TYR A 205 -3.40 -4.11 -2.01
N MET A 206 -3.83 -5.05 -2.86
CA MET A 206 -5.24 -5.37 -3.03
C MET A 206 -5.86 -5.98 -1.77
N ARG A 207 -5.11 -6.80 -1.01
CA ARG A 207 -5.60 -7.31 0.28
C ARG A 207 -5.85 -6.18 1.28
N GLU A 208 -4.93 -5.23 1.39
CA GLU A 208 -5.09 -4.07 2.28
C GLU A 208 -6.23 -3.16 1.81
N ILE A 209 -6.30 -2.85 0.51
CA ILE A 209 -7.40 -2.08 -0.07
C ILE A 209 -8.75 -2.75 0.24
N MET A 210 -8.89 -4.05 -0.04
CA MET A 210 -10.13 -4.78 0.23
C MET A 210 -10.46 -4.86 1.72
N TYR A 211 -9.46 -4.91 2.61
CA TYR A 211 -9.66 -4.84 4.05
C TYR A 211 -10.33 -3.52 4.46
N TRP A 212 -9.89 -2.40 3.88
CA TRP A 212 -10.45 -1.07 4.15
C TRP A 212 -11.83 -0.90 3.51
N LEU A 213 -12.00 -1.29 2.25
CA LEU A 213 -13.29 -1.20 1.54
C LEU A 213 -14.42 -1.95 2.25
N ARG A 214 -14.13 -3.10 2.86
CA ARG A 214 -15.12 -3.87 3.63
C ARG A 214 -15.59 -3.17 4.92
N ARG A 215 -14.82 -2.19 5.41
CA ARG A 215 -15.11 -1.46 6.66
C ARG A 215 -15.70 -0.08 6.43
N VAL A 216 -15.72 0.42 5.19
CA VAL A 216 -16.45 1.64 4.87
C VAL A 216 -17.94 1.36 5.13
N PRO A 217 -18.60 2.11 6.04
CA PRO A 217 -20.02 1.98 6.26
C PRO A 217 -20.74 2.13 4.93
N ARG A 218 -21.46 1.10 4.50
CA ARG A 218 -22.43 1.25 3.42
C ARG A 218 -23.57 2.03 4.05
N GLY A 219 -23.70 3.32 3.70
CA GLY A 219 -24.85 4.10 4.13
C GLY A 219 -26.11 3.29 3.85
N ASN A 220 -26.92 3.08 4.88
CA ASN A 220 -28.24 2.50 4.75
C ASN A 220 -29.06 3.46 3.86
N GLU A 221 -29.47 2.97 2.71
CA GLU A 221 -30.67 3.45 2.02
C GLU A 221 -31.87 2.68 2.60
#